data_AF-A0A1C4ZBA4-F1
#
_entry.id   AF-A0A1C4ZBA4-F1
#
_cell.length_a   1.000
_cell.length_b   1.000
_cell.length_c   1.000
_cell.angle_alpha   90.00
_cell.angle_beta   90.00
_cell.angle_gamma   90.00
#
_symmetry.space_group_name_H-M   'P 1'
#
loop_
_entity.id
_entity.type
_entity.pdbx_description
1 polymer ?
#
loop_
_entity_poly.entity_id
_entity_poly.type
_entity_poly.pdbx_seq_one_letter_code
_entity_poly.pdbx_strand_id
1 'polypeptide(L)'
;MRRRTRLPGRLLAAFATLTLLPVLATPASAETRPETVRLLAKAAADECFAGVGVDYPPGPPCAVGQPKVNQSYVWGLAQAGRRLWFGTGANVLCLKPEGYQVREPILNDDYVCEFGQSQPARGNPALPATLGDHRTPEVYTYDLATERLTERTADITSASPADANLLHTTAGLRSAAAHQGVVLLGGPSVVGGVNVFAFDTLTGRYLGSTNLSAYENIRHWVVAGGVLYAGVGLGANGGEAGRVLRWTGDRTDPFAFTEVADLPTQVADLTEHQGRLYVSTWPKAIVDGAVARIPDHVDPAAAPPAAHSTDSADTTDLASIWMSPPLAAGAPGLNPTDAGNWTQVWSAADYEPDPVVRRAYALGGLASYGGRLHWGTMHVPLQATALHVSVYPPRSQAQLQATVQNTQRAFAVFRGQDLGGAHERIETLYGESALPAYDPAANNGVGAWAPAPTGTTPLYGASGFGDPFNLYAWKMAVAGGRLYVGTMDFAYISLEGEMPTSPAGAATSPPTFGADLWSFDAPGRPARAVDTGGFGNPLNQGVRTMVVDGSTLYLGMANPMNLRTDPTPGVPKGGWELIRVSRR
;
A
#
# COMPACT_ATOMS: atom_id res chain seq x y z
N MET A 1 -48.18 -27.64 -54.63
CA MET A 1 -49.59 -27.98 -54.31
C MET A 1 -49.94 -27.45 -52.93
N ARG A 2 -50.95 -26.56 -52.88
CA ARG A 2 -51.89 -26.22 -51.78
C ARG A 2 -51.31 -25.68 -50.46
N ARG A 3 -51.85 -24.61 -49.83
CA ARG A 3 -52.88 -23.61 -50.15
C ARG A 3 -52.76 -22.44 -49.14
N ARG A 4 -53.18 -21.25 -49.56
CA ARG A 4 -53.24 -19.95 -48.85
C ARG A 4 -54.35 -19.84 -47.79
N THR A 5 -54.21 -18.87 -46.86
CA THR A 5 -55.21 -17.87 -46.37
C THR A 5 -54.50 -16.87 -45.41
N ARG A 6 -54.15 -15.61 -45.74
CA ARG A 6 -54.86 -14.28 -45.79
C ARG A 6 -55.48 -13.72 -44.46
N LEU A 7 -54.78 -12.71 -43.87
CA LEU A 7 -55.12 -11.31 -43.43
C LEU A 7 -56.56 -10.93 -42.97
N PRO A 8 -56.82 -9.86 -42.15
CA PRO A 8 -56.25 -8.47 -42.18
C PRO A 8 -55.93 -7.88 -40.76
N GLY A 9 -55.35 -6.69 -40.49
CA GLY A 9 -55.10 -5.44 -41.20
C GLY A 9 -55.69 -4.27 -40.38
N ARG A 10 -54.90 -3.23 -40.03
CA ARG A 10 -55.35 -1.81 -39.96
C ARG A 10 -54.19 -0.82 -39.72
N LEU A 11 -54.18 0.21 -40.57
CA LEU A 11 -53.36 1.43 -40.55
C LEU A 11 -53.78 2.37 -39.42
N LEU A 12 -52.85 3.27 -39.02
CA LEU A 12 -53.10 4.71 -39.02
C LEU A 12 -51.78 5.51 -38.95
N ALA A 13 -51.60 6.37 -39.95
CA ALA A 13 -50.60 7.43 -40.01
C ALA A 13 -51.15 8.70 -39.35
N ALA A 14 -50.29 9.51 -38.71
CA ALA A 14 -50.56 10.92 -38.44
C ALA A 14 -49.30 11.71 -38.02
N PHE A 15 -48.95 12.66 -38.91
CA PHE A 15 -48.31 13.97 -38.69
C PHE A 15 -46.89 14.08 -38.11
N ALA A 16 -45.97 14.38 -39.03
CA ALA A 16 -44.74 15.12 -38.75
C ALA A 16 -45.06 16.61 -38.55
N THR A 17 -44.66 17.16 -37.41
CA THR A 17 -44.48 18.60 -37.19
C THR A 17 -42.98 18.86 -37.10
N LEU A 18 -42.44 19.60 -38.07
CA LEU A 18 -41.10 20.18 -37.99
C LEU A 18 -41.11 21.27 -36.90
N THR A 19 -40.48 21.00 -35.77
CA THR A 19 -39.99 22.03 -34.86
C THR A 19 -38.47 22.14 -35.04
N LEU A 20 -38.03 23.26 -35.65
CA LEU A 20 -36.63 23.68 -35.63
C LEU A 20 -36.28 24.08 -34.19
N LEU A 21 -35.67 23.15 -33.44
CA LEU A 21 -34.95 23.48 -32.22
C LEU A 21 -33.55 23.99 -32.60
N PRO A 22 -33.05 25.06 -31.96
CA PRO A 22 -31.69 25.50 -32.17
C PRO A 22 -30.74 24.40 -31.70
N VAL A 23 -29.84 23.96 -32.58
CA VAL A 23 -28.72 23.10 -32.21
C VAL A 23 -27.82 23.93 -31.30
N LEU A 24 -28.04 23.85 -29.99
CA LEU A 24 -27.01 24.16 -29.02
C LEU A 24 -25.92 23.12 -29.24
N ALA A 25 -24.77 23.57 -29.75
CA ALA A 25 -23.57 22.77 -29.83
C ALA A 25 -23.31 22.21 -28.43
N THR A 26 -23.48 20.90 -28.26
CA THR A 26 -22.92 20.19 -27.12
C THR A 26 -21.41 20.44 -27.18
N PRO A 27 -20.78 21.00 -26.14
CA PRO A 27 -19.33 21.06 -26.12
C PRO A 27 -18.84 19.63 -26.27
N ALA A 28 -17.99 19.41 -27.27
CA ALA A 28 -17.36 18.12 -27.50
C ALA A 28 -16.75 17.66 -26.17
N SER A 29 -17.28 16.57 -25.62
CA SER A 29 -16.66 15.90 -24.49
C SER A 29 -15.24 15.58 -24.95
N ALA A 30 -14.23 16.20 -24.34
CA ALA A 30 -12.84 15.95 -24.67
C ALA A 30 -12.59 14.46 -24.45
N GLU A 31 -12.56 13.71 -25.54
CA GLU A 31 -12.38 12.27 -25.53
C GLU A 31 -11.04 11.99 -24.84
N THR A 32 -11.12 11.38 -23.66
CA THR A 32 -9.97 11.23 -22.79
C THR A 32 -9.14 10.08 -23.33
N ARG A 33 -8.08 10.40 -24.08
CA ARG A 33 -7.20 9.37 -24.67
C ARG A 33 -6.62 8.48 -23.56
N PRO A 34 -6.61 7.15 -23.75
CA PRO A 34 -6.06 6.23 -22.76
C PRO A 34 -4.55 6.46 -22.60
N GLU A 35 -4.09 6.28 -21.36
CA GLU A 35 -2.66 6.25 -21.04
C GLU A 35 -1.93 5.15 -21.82
N THR A 36 -0.66 5.38 -22.17
CA THR A 36 0.22 4.36 -22.72
C THR A 36 1.03 3.73 -21.61
N VAL A 37 0.98 2.41 -21.51
CA VAL A 37 1.69 1.60 -20.51
C VAL A 37 2.87 0.89 -21.18
N ARG A 38 4.03 0.88 -20.53
CA ARG A 38 5.22 0.14 -20.99
C ARG A 38 5.97 -0.48 -19.82
N LEU A 39 6.21 -1.78 -19.88
CA LEU A 39 7.15 -2.47 -18.99
C LEU A 39 8.58 -2.00 -19.30
N LEU A 40 9.30 -1.51 -18.29
CA LEU A 40 10.68 -1.03 -18.40
C LEU A 40 11.70 -2.10 -17.99
N ALA A 41 11.41 -2.79 -16.88
CA ALA A 41 12.27 -3.80 -16.30
C ALA A 41 11.46 -4.75 -15.41
N LYS A 42 12.01 -5.93 -15.17
CA LYS A 42 11.45 -6.95 -14.29
C LYS A 42 12.57 -7.68 -13.53
N ALA A 43 12.24 -8.18 -12.34
CA ALA A 43 13.10 -9.08 -11.57
C ALA A 43 13.55 -10.31 -12.38
N ALA A 44 14.79 -10.73 -12.16
CA ALA A 44 15.29 -12.04 -12.59
C ALA A 44 15.12 -13.06 -11.45
N ALA A 45 15.17 -14.35 -11.76
CA ALA A 45 15.32 -15.37 -10.73
C ALA A 45 16.66 -15.20 -10.03
N ASP A 46 16.66 -15.40 -8.71
CA ASP A 46 17.79 -15.11 -7.82
C ASP A 46 18.15 -16.30 -6.90
N GLU A 47 17.35 -17.37 -6.93
CA GLU A 47 17.55 -18.56 -6.11
C GLU A 47 17.01 -19.81 -6.84
N CYS A 48 17.42 -20.99 -6.40
CA CYS A 48 16.86 -22.26 -6.84
C CYS A 48 16.12 -22.95 -5.69
N PHE A 49 14.90 -23.41 -5.97
CA PHE A 49 14.04 -24.06 -5.00
C PHE A 49 13.86 -25.54 -5.37
N ALA A 50 14.24 -26.44 -4.45
CA ALA A 50 14.11 -27.89 -4.61
C ALA A 50 13.10 -28.53 -3.63
N GLY A 51 12.45 -27.72 -2.78
CA GLY A 51 11.51 -28.18 -1.76
C GLY A 51 11.68 -27.46 -0.43
N VAL A 52 10.62 -27.40 0.37
CA VAL A 52 10.65 -26.87 1.73
C VAL A 52 11.57 -27.73 2.59
N GLY A 53 12.42 -27.12 3.41
CA GLY A 53 13.35 -27.85 4.28
C GLY A 53 14.57 -28.42 3.55
N VAL A 54 14.70 -28.23 2.23
CA VAL A 54 15.83 -28.67 1.42
C VAL A 54 16.86 -27.54 1.31
N ASP A 55 18.15 -27.86 1.21
CA ASP A 55 19.18 -26.86 0.92
C ASP A 55 19.06 -26.36 -0.53
N TYR A 56 19.24 -25.05 -0.74
CA TYR A 56 19.09 -24.41 -2.03
C TYR A 56 20.19 -24.86 -2.99
N PRO A 57 19.84 -25.44 -4.15
CA PRO A 57 20.83 -25.80 -5.15
C PRO A 57 21.55 -24.58 -5.73
N PRO A 58 22.75 -24.75 -6.30
CA PRO A 58 23.41 -23.69 -7.07
C PRO A 58 22.58 -23.28 -8.29
N GLY A 59 22.67 -21.99 -8.63
CA GLY A 59 21.99 -21.37 -9.77
C GLY A 59 21.36 -20.03 -9.37
N PRO A 60 20.54 -19.42 -10.25
CA PRO A 60 20.12 -19.92 -11.57
C PRO A 60 21.21 -19.87 -12.67
N PRO A 61 21.13 -20.72 -13.74
CA PRO A 61 20.13 -21.77 -13.97
C PRO A 61 20.28 -22.90 -12.95
N CYS A 62 19.15 -23.46 -12.53
CA CYS A 62 19.11 -24.42 -11.42
C CYS A 62 19.64 -25.78 -11.81
N ALA A 63 20.61 -26.28 -11.04
CA ALA A 63 21.11 -27.65 -11.22
C ALA A 63 20.03 -28.70 -10.90
N VAL A 64 19.20 -28.41 -9.89
CA VAL A 64 18.07 -29.24 -9.44
C VAL A 64 16.94 -28.29 -9.01
N GLY A 65 15.69 -28.74 -9.11
CA GLY A 65 14.52 -27.94 -8.73
C GLY A 65 14.13 -26.92 -9.79
N GLN A 66 13.53 -25.81 -9.34
CA GLN A 66 13.05 -24.73 -10.21
C GLN A 66 13.60 -23.36 -9.79
N PRO A 67 13.72 -22.41 -10.72
CA PRO A 67 14.07 -21.02 -10.37
C PRO A 67 13.02 -20.38 -9.47
N LYS A 68 13.48 -19.58 -8.51
CA LYS A 68 12.68 -18.77 -7.59
C LYS A 68 13.08 -17.30 -7.74
N VAL A 69 12.11 -16.39 -7.64
CA VAL A 69 12.32 -14.93 -7.70
C VAL A 69 11.93 -14.34 -6.35
N ASN A 70 12.92 -14.14 -5.47
CA ASN A 70 12.67 -13.62 -4.13
C ASN A 70 12.38 -12.12 -4.15
N GLN A 71 13.03 -11.33 -5.02
CA GLN A 71 12.81 -9.88 -5.13
C GLN A 71 11.37 -9.56 -5.60
N SER A 72 10.47 -9.35 -4.65
CA SER A 72 9.03 -9.25 -4.90
C SER A 72 8.60 -7.83 -5.28
N TYR A 73 9.17 -6.81 -4.63
CA TYR A 73 8.69 -5.42 -4.70
C TYR A 73 9.77 -4.49 -5.24
N VAL A 74 9.39 -3.53 -6.09
CA VAL A 74 10.09 -2.22 -6.14
C VAL A 74 9.59 -1.44 -4.92
N TRP A 75 10.34 -1.45 -3.82
CA TRP A 75 9.80 -1.05 -2.52
C TRP A 75 9.98 0.44 -2.23
N GLY A 76 11.14 1.00 -2.57
CA GLY A 76 11.44 2.42 -2.59
C GLY A 76 11.85 2.83 -4.01
N LEU A 77 11.38 4.00 -4.48
CA LEU A 77 11.69 4.52 -5.82
C LEU A 77 11.92 6.03 -5.75
N ALA A 78 12.98 6.51 -6.39
CA ALA A 78 13.32 7.91 -6.52
C ALA A 78 13.83 8.22 -7.94
N GLN A 79 13.73 9.47 -8.36
CA GLN A 79 14.32 9.93 -9.61
C GLN A 79 15.41 10.96 -9.33
N ALA A 80 16.59 10.74 -9.91
CA ALA A 80 17.71 11.66 -9.90
C ALA A 80 18.08 11.99 -11.35
N GLY A 81 17.64 13.16 -11.83
CA GLY A 81 17.81 13.56 -13.23
C GLY A 81 17.16 12.55 -14.17
N ARG A 82 17.96 11.87 -15.01
CA ARG A 82 17.49 10.88 -15.99
C ARG A 82 17.55 9.44 -15.49
N ARG A 83 17.85 9.21 -14.22
CA ARG A 83 17.94 7.88 -13.64
C ARG A 83 16.85 7.68 -12.60
N LEU A 84 16.14 6.58 -12.72
CA LEU A 84 15.35 6.04 -11.63
C LEU A 84 16.29 5.21 -10.74
N TRP A 85 16.17 5.39 -9.44
CA TRP A 85 16.84 4.61 -8.41
C TRP A 85 15.78 3.87 -7.62
N PHE A 86 15.99 2.58 -7.39
CA PHE A 86 15.10 1.84 -6.54
C PHE A 86 15.80 0.78 -5.73
N GLY A 87 15.22 0.50 -4.57
CA GLY A 87 15.58 -0.63 -3.75
C GLY A 87 14.41 -1.61 -3.67
N THR A 88 14.73 -2.89 -3.52
CA THR A 88 13.72 -3.96 -3.54
C THR A 88 13.28 -4.40 -2.14
N GLY A 89 12.20 -5.17 -2.11
CA GLY A 89 11.81 -5.99 -0.96
C GLY A 89 11.69 -7.45 -1.37
N ALA A 90 12.42 -8.32 -0.68
CA ALA A 90 12.39 -9.75 -0.96
C ALA A 90 11.36 -10.48 -0.09
N ASN A 91 10.61 -11.41 -0.70
CA ASN A 91 9.60 -12.25 -0.05
C ASN A 91 8.68 -11.51 0.94
N VAL A 92 8.27 -10.27 0.62
CA VAL A 92 7.58 -9.40 1.59
C VAL A 92 6.28 -10.01 2.11
N LEU A 93 5.62 -10.86 1.31
CA LEU A 93 4.46 -11.64 1.75
C LEU A 93 4.80 -12.57 2.93
N CYS A 94 5.94 -13.25 2.86
CA CYS A 94 6.42 -14.20 3.85
C CYS A 94 7.10 -13.53 5.07
N LEU A 95 7.41 -12.23 4.99
CA LEU A 95 7.92 -11.46 6.12
C LEU A 95 6.81 -10.84 6.99
N LYS A 96 5.54 -11.12 6.68
CA LYS A 96 4.38 -10.68 7.48
C LYS A 96 3.56 -11.86 8.04
N PRO A 97 4.17 -12.86 8.69
CA PRO A 97 3.43 -14.01 9.22
C PRO A 97 2.39 -13.61 10.29
N GLU A 98 2.56 -12.45 10.93
CA GLU A 98 1.63 -11.91 11.92
C GLU A 98 0.34 -11.32 11.30
N GLY A 99 0.37 -10.84 10.05
CA GLY A 99 -0.85 -10.42 9.36
C GLY A 99 -1.68 -11.61 8.84
N TYR A 100 -1.01 -12.71 8.50
CA TYR A 100 -1.62 -13.90 7.90
C TYR A 100 -1.75 -15.08 8.87
N GLN A 101 -1.19 -14.97 10.08
CA GLN A 101 -1.22 -15.96 11.16
C GLN A 101 -0.71 -17.36 10.78
N VAL A 102 0.16 -17.46 9.76
CA VAL A 102 0.74 -18.74 9.33
C VAL A 102 2.19 -18.86 9.81
N ARG A 103 2.49 -19.96 10.51
CA ARG A 103 3.84 -20.31 10.99
C ARG A 103 4.38 -21.61 10.41
N GLU A 104 3.51 -22.37 9.72
CA GLU A 104 3.87 -23.54 8.95
C GLU A 104 4.21 -23.14 7.52
N PRO A 105 5.10 -23.88 6.83
CA PRO A 105 5.40 -23.58 5.44
C PRO A 105 4.14 -23.57 4.57
N ILE A 106 4.03 -22.56 3.71
CA ILE A 106 3.00 -22.49 2.67
C ILE A 106 3.70 -22.83 1.36
N LEU A 107 3.14 -23.80 0.62
CA LEU A 107 3.59 -24.16 -0.71
C LEU A 107 2.38 -24.43 -1.59
N ASN A 108 2.31 -23.72 -2.70
CA ASN A 108 1.41 -24.00 -3.83
C ASN A 108 2.19 -23.79 -5.14
N ASP A 109 1.49 -23.84 -6.27
CA ASP A 109 2.10 -23.69 -7.60
C ASP A 109 2.67 -22.27 -7.86
N ASP A 110 2.24 -21.27 -7.08
CA ASP A 110 2.55 -19.86 -7.32
C ASP A 110 3.65 -19.29 -6.42
N TYR A 111 3.67 -19.71 -5.15
CA TYR A 111 4.63 -19.20 -4.17
C TYR A 111 4.95 -20.20 -3.07
N VAL A 112 6.08 -19.94 -2.42
CA VAL A 112 6.49 -20.61 -1.19
C VAL A 112 6.85 -19.59 -0.11
N CYS A 113 6.38 -19.84 1.11
CA CYS A 113 6.90 -19.24 2.34
C CYS A 113 7.42 -20.38 3.23
N GLU A 114 8.72 -20.44 3.47
CA GLU A 114 9.38 -21.56 4.14
C GLU A 114 9.48 -21.35 5.66
N PHE A 115 9.44 -20.10 6.11
CA PHE A 115 9.57 -19.68 7.51
C PHE A 115 10.77 -20.36 8.21
N GLY A 116 10.55 -20.99 9.36
CA GLY A 116 11.58 -21.69 10.13
C GLY A 116 12.21 -22.88 9.39
N GLN A 117 11.59 -23.36 8.31
CA GLN A 117 12.13 -24.41 7.45
C GLN A 117 12.95 -23.86 6.28
N SER A 118 13.17 -22.55 6.17
CA SER A 118 14.08 -21.96 5.18
C SER A 118 15.55 -22.28 5.50
N GLN A 119 16.42 -22.36 4.49
CA GLN A 119 17.86 -22.58 4.73
C GLN A 119 18.49 -21.50 5.63
N PRO A 120 18.16 -20.19 5.51
CA PRO A 120 18.70 -19.18 6.41
C PRO A 120 18.28 -19.38 7.87
N ALA A 121 17.02 -19.76 8.14
CA ALA A 121 16.58 -20.05 9.50
C ALA A 121 17.25 -21.30 10.07
N ARG A 122 17.36 -22.38 9.28
CA ARG A 122 18.06 -23.61 9.71
C ARG A 122 19.54 -23.38 9.99
N GLY A 123 20.18 -22.51 9.20
CA GLY A 123 21.59 -22.13 9.36
C GLY A 123 21.85 -21.12 10.47
N ASN A 124 20.82 -20.43 10.97
CA ASN A 124 20.93 -19.41 12.01
C ASN A 124 19.83 -19.59 13.08
N PRO A 125 20.09 -20.35 14.16
CA PRO A 125 19.14 -20.57 15.24
C PRO A 125 18.67 -19.30 15.97
N ALA A 126 19.37 -18.17 15.82
CA ALA A 126 18.99 -16.89 16.40
C ALA A 126 18.00 -16.10 15.52
N LEU A 127 17.81 -16.49 14.25
CA LEU A 127 16.82 -15.87 13.38
C LEU A 127 15.43 -16.41 13.74
N PRO A 128 14.46 -15.54 14.12
CA PRO A 128 13.09 -15.98 14.34
C PRO A 128 12.53 -16.69 13.10
N ALA A 129 11.77 -17.77 13.30
CA ALA A 129 11.16 -18.53 12.20
C ALA A 129 10.31 -17.64 11.27
N THR A 130 9.68 -16.60 11.82
CA THR A 130 8.89 -15.59 11.10
C THR A 130 9.70 -14.73 10.12
N LEU A 131 11.04 -14.76 10.22
CA LEU A 131 11.96 -14.02 9.37
C LEU A 131 12.81 -14.94 8.49
N GLY A 132 12.53 -16.25 8.45
CA GLY A 132 13.34 -17.20 7.69
C GLY A 132 13.39 -16.97 6.18
N ASP A 133 12.31 -16.42 5.61
CA ASP A 133 12.26 -16.07 4.19
C ASP A 133 12.98 -14.75 3.85
N HIS A 134 13.62 -14.12 4.83
CA HIS A 134 14.43 -12.92 4.62
C HIS A 134 15.52 -13.18 3.59
N ARG A 135 15.68 -12.24 2.65
CA ARG A 135 16.79 -12.18 1.69
C ARG A 135 17.26 -10.74 1.61
N THR A 136 18.55 -10.58 1.34
CA THR A 136 19.15 -9.26 1.14
C THR A 136 18.43 -8.52 0.00
N PRO A 137 17.98 -7.28 0.21
CA PRO A 137 17.39 -6.47 -0.84
C PRO A 137 18.47 -6.00 -1.81
N GLU A 138 18.04 -5.68 -3.01
CA GLU A 138 18.89 -5.26 -4.11
C GLU A 138 18.67 -3.78 -4.44
N VAL A 139 19.70 -3.15 -5.00
CA VAL A 139 19.68 -1.76 -5.45
C VAL A 139 19.82 -1.71 -6.96
N TYR A 140 18.98 -0.91 -7.61
CA TYR A 140 18.99 -0.76 -9.06
C TYR A 140 18.97 0.70 -9.48
N THR A 141 19.51 0.91 -10.68
CA THR A 141 19.24 2.10 -11.48
C THR A 141 18.62 1.73 -12.81
N TYR A 142 17.69 2.56 -13.29
CA TYR A 142 17.20 2.50 -14.66
C TYR A 142 17.45 3.85 -15.35
N ASP A 143 18.27 3.84 -16.39
CA ASP A 143 18.58 5.04 -17.16
C ASP A 143 17.51 5.28 -18.23
N LEU A 144 16.79 6.41 -18.12
CA LEU A 144 15.66 6.74 -18.99
C LEU A 144 16.06 7.14 -20.41
N ALA A 145 17.34 7.44 -20.65
CA ALA A 145 17.83 7.81 -21.96
C ALA A 145 18.27 6.59 -22.78
N THR A 146 18.96 5.67 -22.12
CA THR A 146 19.50 4.45 -22.72
C THR A 146 18.59 3.24 -22.53
N GLU A 147 17.53 3.38 -21.73
CA GLU A 147 16.57 2.32 -21.38
C GLU A 147 17.25 1.10 -20.73
N ARG A 148 18.32 1.35 -19.95
CA ARG A 148 19.17 0.32 -19.37
C ARG A 148 18.98 0.19 -17.87
N LEU A 149 18.62 -1.01 -17.42
CA LEU A 149 18.69 -1.42 -16.01
C LEU A 149 20.14 -1.75 -15.63
N THR A 150 20.57 -1.31 -14.45
CA THR A 150 21.88 -1.63 -13.85
C THR A 150 21.69 -2.00 -12.38
N GLU A 151 22.11 -3.21 -12.01
CA GLU A 151 22.21 -3.69 -10.63
C GLU A 151 23.39 -2.96 -9.93
N ARG A 152 23.19 -2.53 -8.69
CA ARG A 152 24.11 -1.66 -7.91
C ARG A 152 24.41 -2.20 -6.50
N THR A 153 23.90 -3.36 -6.14
CA THR A 153 24.10 -3.99 -4.82
C THR A 153 25.58 -4.19 -4.51
N ALA A 154 26.37 -4.58 -5.52
CA ALA A 154 27.81 -4.75 -5.39
C ALA A 154 28.55 -3.47 -4.96
N ASP A 155 28.00 -2.28 -5.25
CA ASP A 155 28.61 -1.02 -4.80
C ASP A 155 28.58 -0.88 -3.27
N ILE A 156 27.59 -1.48 -2.61
CA ILE A 156 27.45 -1.50 -1.14
C ILE A 156 28.27 -2.67 -0.58
N THR A 157 28.01 -3.89 -1.06
CA THR A 157 28.58 -5.10 -0.45
C THR A 157 30.09 -5.22 -0.63
N SER A 158 30.65 -4.57 -1.66
CA SER A 158 32.10 -4.53 -1.89
C SER A 158 32.79 -3.33 -1.23
N ALA A 159 32.03 -2.38 -0.65
CA ALA A 159 32.60 -1.19 -0.02
C ALA A 159 33.31 -1.54 1.29
N SER A 160 32.62 -2.26 2.18
CA SER A 160 33.20 -2.81 3.41
C SER A 160 32.33 -3.95 3.98
N PRO A 161 32.87 -4.80 4.86
CA PRO A 161 32.06 -5.79 5.58
C PRO A 161 30.94 -5.17 6.44
N ALA A 162 31.14 -3.94 6.94
CA ALA A 162 30.13 -3.24 7.73
C ALA A 162 28.94 -2.79 6.85
N ASP A 163 29.21 -2.23 5.68
CA ASP A 163 28.18 -1.83 4.71
C ASP A 163 27.41 -3.06 4.18
N ALA A 164 28.14 -4.14 3.89
CA ALA A 164 27.54 -5.41 3.49
C ALA A 164 26.61 -5.96 4.58
N ASN A 165 27.02 -5.90 5.85
CA ASN A 165 26.21 -6.35 6.97
C ASN A 165 24.95 -5.51 7.15
N LEU A 166 25.03 -4.17 7.00
CA LEU A 166 23.86 -3.31 7.04
C LEU A 166 22.87 -3.66 5.93
N LEU A 167 23.33 -3.90 4.70
CA LEU A 167 22.42 -4.33 3.64
C LEU A 167 21.82 -5.71 3.93
N HIS A 168 22.64 -6.65 4.39
CA HIS A 168 22.20 -8.00 4.74
C HIS A 168 21.11 -8.01 5.82
N THR A 169 21.20 -7.13 6.83
CA THR A 169 20.17 -7.02 7.87
C THR A 169 18.99 -6.14 7.47
N THR A 170 18.99 -5.49 6.31
CA THR A 170 17.86 -4.66 5.87
C THR A 170 16.73 -5.56 5.37
N ALA A 171 15.57 -5.56 6.03
CA ALA A 171 14.40 -6.38 5.63
C ALA A 171 13.91 -6.04 4.21
N GLY A 172 14.11 -4.78 3.80
CA GLY A 172 13.98 -4.34 2.43
C GLY A 172 14.05 -2.83 2.31
N LEU A 173 14.48 -2.34 1.15
CA LEU A 173 14.72 -0.91 0.91
C LEU A 173 13.41 -0.19 0.60
N ARG A 174 12.60 -0.03 1.65
CA ARG A 174 11.20 0.40 1.65
C ARG A 174 10.97 1.86 1.24
N SER A 175 12.01 2.69 1.28
CA SER A 175 11.92 4.13 1.06
C SER A 175 13.08 4.62 0.21
N ALA A 176 12.83 5.66 -0.60
CA ALA A 176 13.84 6.27 -1.44
C ALA A 176 13.57 7.77 -1.63
N ALA A 177 14.64 8.55 -1.77
CA ALA A 177 14.58 9.95 -2.17
C ALA A 177 15.81 10.36 -2.98
N ALA A 178 15.70 11.45 -3.73
CA ALA A 178 16.83 12.16 -4.28
C ALA A 178 16.69 13.66 -4.01
N HIS A 179 17.70 14.27 -3.40
CA HIS A 179 17.71 15.70 -3.13
C HIS A 179 19.14 16.25 -3.08
N GLN A 180 19.33 17.47 -3.57
CA GLN A 180 20.61 18.21 -3.51
C GLN A 180 21.87 17.39 -3.81
N GLY A 181 21.78 16.49 -4.79
CA GLY A 181 22.94 15.73 -5.24
C GLY A 181 23.16 14.38 -4.57
N VAL A 182 22.27 13.94 -3.68
CA VAL A 182 22.31 12.64 -2.99
C VAL A 182 21.04 11.85 -3.29
N VAL A 183 21.18 10.54 -3.52
CA VAL A 183 20.10 9.56 -3.46
C VAL A 183 20.20 8.83 -2.12
N LEU A 184 19.09 8.72 -1.41
CA LEU A 184 18.97 7.96 -0.17
C LEU A 184 18.02 6.79 -0.41
N LEU A 185 18.45 5.58 -0.02
CA LEU A 185 17.62 4.38 0.05
C LEU A 185 17.60 3.90 1.50
N GLY A 186 16.41 3.70 2.06
CA GLY A 186 16.26 3.38 3.47
C GLY A 186 15.24 2.27 3.72
N GLY A 187 15.50 1.44 4.73
CA GLY A 187 14.67 0.29 5.07
C GLY A 187 14.79 -0.13 6.53
N PRO A 188 13.75 -0.75 7.10
CA PRO A 188 13.82 -1.34 8.43
C PRO A 188 14.85 -2.48 8.48
N SER A 189 15.53 -2.62 9.61
CA SER A 189 16.48 -3.69 9.89
C SER A 189 15.80 -4.84 10.61
N VAL A 190 16.11 -6.08 10.25
CA VAL A 190 15.62 -7.28 10.96
C VAL A 190 16.28 -7.47 12.33
N VAL A 191 17.28 -6.65 12.67
CA VAL A 191 17.96 -6.64 13.98
C VAL A 191 17.79 -5.31 14.73
N GLY A 192 16.83 -4.47 14.31
CA GLY A 192 16.56 -3.16 14.89
C GLY A 192 17.25 -2.01 14.18
N GLY A 193 16.64 -0.82 14.25
CA GLY A 193 17.08 0.37 13.54
C GLY A 193 16.54 0.51 12.10
N VAL A 194 16.78 1.68 11.50
CA VAL A 194 16.58 1.91 10.06
C VAL A 194 17.94 2.02 9.37
N ASN A 195 18.21 1.13 8.42
CA ASN A 195 19.43 1.20 7.60
C ASN A 195 19.21 2.17 6.44
N VAL A 196 20.18 3.06 6.21
CA VAL A 196 20.14 4.07 5.13
C VAL A 196 21.44 4.02 4.32
N PHE A 197 21.31 4.06 3.00
CA PHE A 197 22.39 3.99 2.02
C PHE A 197 22.36 5.24 1.15
N ALA A 198 23.52 5.85 0.92
CA ALA A 198 23.63 7.08 0.15
C ALA A 198 24.44 6.90 -1.13
N PHE A 199 24.02 7.56 -2.21
CA PHE A 199 24.72 7.58 -3.50
C PHE A 199 24.77 9.00 -4.05
N ASP A 200 25.86 9.34 -4.75
CA ASP A 200 25.97 10.62 -5.45
C ASP A 200 25.15 10.59 -6.75
N THR A 201 24.30 11.60 -6.95
CA THR A 201 23.37 11.61 -8.10
C THR A 201 24.06 11.80 -9.46
N LEU A 202 25.25 12.40 -9.48
CA LEU A 202 25.97 12.71 -10.73
C LEU A 202 26.80 11.51 -11.18
N THR A 203 27.67 11.05 -10.28
CA THR A 203 28.65 9.99 -10.51
C THR A 203 28.07 8.60 -10.31
N GLY A 204 26.98 8.47 -9.54
CA GLY A 204 26.42 7.19 -9.10
C GLY A 204 27.24 6.51 -8.00
N ARG A 205 28.33 7.13 -7.53
CA ARG A 205 29.23 6.56 -6.53
C ARG A 205 28.50 6.37 -5.19
N TYR A 206 28.72 5.22 -4.56
CA TYR A 206 28.30 4.98 -3.19
C TYR A 206 29.01 5.96 -2.22
N LEU A 207 28.25 6.58 -1.33
CA LEU A 207 28.73 7.58 -0.37
C LEU A 207 28.85 7.03 1.06
N GLY A 208 28.22 5.88 1.34
CA GLY A 208 28.28 5.19 2.63
C GLY A 208 26.93 4.65 3.08
N SER A 209 26.89 4.11 4.29
CA SER A 209 25.66 3.73 4.97
C SER A 209 25.70 4.03 6.46
N THR A 210 24.52 4.05 7.08
CA THR A 210 24.35 4.18 8.53
C THR A 210 23.15 3.38 9.00
N ASN A 211 23.10 3.10 10.31
CA ASN A 211 21.91 2.62 11.01
C ASN A 211 21.40 3.74 11.92
N LEU A 212 20.16 4.16 11.71
CA LEU A 212 19.45 5.08 12.59
C LEU A 212 18.77 4.24 13.68
N SER A 213 19.52 3.90 14.73
CA SER A 213 19.10 2.95 15.76
C SER A 213 17.94 3.43 16.64
N ALA A 214 17.59 4.71 16.58
CA ALA A 214 16.45 5.28 17.30
C ALA A 214 15.10 4.96 16.65
N TYR A 215 15.09 4.47 15.41
CA TYR A 215 13.89 4.27 14.60
C TYR A 215 13.79 2.84 14.09
N GLU A 216 12.59 2.36 13.85
CA GLU A 216 12.33 0.95 13.47
C GLU A 216 11.58 0.83 12.13
N ASN A 217 11.05 1.94 11.60
CA ASN A 217 10.33 1.93 10.33
C ASN A 217 10.52 3.23 9.54
N ILE A 218 10.53 3.13 8.22
CA ILE A 218 10.63 4.27 7.28
C ILE A 218 9.90 3.92 5.98
N ARG A 219 9.28 4.92 5.33
CA ARG A 219 8.39 4.63 4.18
C ARG A 219 8.47 5.62 3.03
N HIS A 220 8.32 6.92 3.30
CA HIS A 220 8.24 7.92 2.25
C HIS A 220 9.04 9.16 2.62
N TRP A 221 9.37 9.90 1.57
CA TRP A 221 10.13 11.13 1.62
C TRP A 221 9.42 12.19 0.77
N VAL A 222 9.45 13.45 1.20
CA VAL A 222 8.92 14.57 0.40
C VAL A 222 9.85 15.76 0.46
N VAL A 223 10.00 16.45 -0.67
CA VAL A 223 10.62 17.77 -0.69
C VAL A 223 9.51 18.81 -0.52
N ALA A 224 9.58 19.57 0.57
CA ALA A 224 8.62 20.63 0.89
C ALA A 224 9.36 21.89 1.33
N GLY A 225 9.00 23.05 0.79
CA GLY A 225 9.73 24.31 1.08
C GLY A 225 11.24 24.22 0.75
N GLY A 226 11.64 23.41 -0.24
CA GLY A 226 13.04 23.20 -0.63
C GLY A 226 13.84 22.26 0.29
N VAL A 227 13.20 21.68 1.30
CA VAL A 227 13.83 20.80 2.29
C VAL A 227 13.27 19.39 2.14
N LEU A 228 14.13 18.37 2.29
CA LEU A 228 13.75 16.96 2.24
C LEU A 228 13.33 16.48 3.64
N TYR A 229 12.19 15.80 3.72
CA TYR A 229 11.67 15.20 4.96
C TYR A 229 11.38 13.71 4.78
N ALA A 230 11.50 12.93 5.86
CA ALA A 230 11.07 11.54 5.95
C ALA A 230 10.16 11.32 7.16
N GLY A 231 9.17 10.45 7.01
CA GLY A 231 8.42 9.90 8.13
C GLY A 231 9.07 8.62 8.65
N VAL A 232 9.22 8.49 9.98
CA VAL A 232 9.74 7.29 10.65
C VAL A 232 8.86 6.85 11.82
N GLY A 233 8.97 5.57 12.19
CA GLY A 233 8.30 4.96 13.35
C GLY A 233 9.29 4.54 14.44
N LEU A 234 8.86 4.62 15.69
CA LEU A 234 9.60 4.22 16.89
C LEU A 234 8.99 2.96 17.50
N GLY A 235 9.81 2.21 18.23
CA GLY A 235 9.43 0.93 18.83
C GLY A 235 9.26 -0.18 17.79
N ALA A 236 9.12 -1.43 18.23
CA ALA A 236 9.05 -2.57 17.32
C ALA A 236 8.06 -2.34 16.16
N ASN A 237 8.55 -2.39 14.92
CA ASN A 237 7.79 -2.12 13.69
C ASN A 237 7.09 -0.74 13.60
N GLY A 238 7.47 0.23 14.44
CA GLY A 238 6.81 1.54 14.55
C GLY A 238 5.59 1.54 15.49
N GLY A 239 5.48 0.57 16.40
CA GLY A 239 4.31 0.39 17.26
C GLY A 239 4.14 1.41 18.40
N GLU A 240 5.15 2.25 18.66
CA GLU A 240 5.15 3.13 19.85
C GLU A 240 4.85 4.59 19.53
N ALA A 241 5.50 5.17 18.51
CA ALA A 241 5.36 6.58 18.16
C ALA A 241 5.85 6.85 16.72
N GLY A 242 5.70 8.09 16.26
CA GLY A 242 6.21 8.56 14.97
C GLY A 242 7.06 9.82 15.08
N ARG A 243 7.97 10.00 14.13
CA ARG A 243 8.72 11.25 13.93
C ARG A 243 8.69 11.66 12.47
N VAL A 244 8.91 12.95 12.25
CA VAL A 244 9.31 13.47 10.94
C VAL A 244 10.74 13.94 11.06
N LEU A 245 11.60 13.41 10.20
CA LEU A 245 13.01 13.78 10.08
C LEU A 245 13.14 14.82 8.98
N ARG A 246 13.77 15.96 9.30
CA ARG A 246 14.32 16.88 8.32
C ARG A 246 15.72 16.41 7.96
N TRP A 247 16.01 16.25 6.67
CA TRP A 247 17.37 16.04 6.20
C TRP A 247 18.14 17.36 6.16
N THR A 248 19.29 17.38 6.82
CA THR A 248 20.21 18.53 6.89
C THR A 248 21.58 18.20 6.30
N GLY A 249 21.71 17.01 5.70
CA GLY A 249 22.95 16.52 5.13
C GLY A 249 23.27 17.07 3.75
N ASP A 250 24.41 16.61 3.23
CA ASP A 250 24.89 16.91 1.89
C ASP A 250 25.69 15.72 1.33
N ARG A 251 26.49 15.93 0.27
CA ARG A 251 27.29 14.85 -0.33
C ARG A 251 28.47 14.37 0.53
N THR A 252 28.90 15.19 1.49
CA THR A 252 30.02 14.91 2.38
C THR A 252 29.56 14.34 3.72
N ASP A 253 28.36 14.72 4.16
CA ASP A 253 27.66 14.16 5.32
C ASP A 253 26.21 13.83 4.95
N PRO A 254 25.96 12.70 4.24
CA PRO A 254 24.63 12.39 3.72
C PRO A 254 23.63 11.92 4.78
N PHE A 255 24.07 11.71 6.02
CA PHE A 255 23.28 11.08 7.08
C PHE A 255 22.89 12.03 8.21
N ALA A 256 23.01 13.34 8.01
CA ALA A 256 22.55 14.33 8.97
C ALA A 256 21.02 14.51 8.90
N PHE A 257 20.36 14.25 10.03
CA PHE A 257 18.92 14.41 10.20
C PHE A 257 18.60 15.16 11.50
N THR A 258 17.42 15.75 11.56
CA THR A 258 16.91 16.40 12.77
C THR A 258 15.41 16.15 12.89
N GLU A 259 14.94 15.81 14.07
CA GLU A 259 13.50 15.61 14.33
C GLU A 259 12.75 16.95 14.31
N VAL A 260 11.61 16.99 13.62
CA VAL A 260 10.74 18.17 13.47
C VAL A 260 9.25 17.86 13.72
N ALA A 261 8.95 16.65 14.19
CA ALA A 261 7.63 16.23 14.65
C ALA A 261 7.77 15.15 15.72
N ASP A 262 6.97 15.23 16.78
CA ASP A 262 6.74 14.17 17.77
C ASP A 262 5.26 13.77 17.71
N LEU A 263 4.98 12.59 17.15
CA LEU A 263 3.62 12.13 16.88
C LEU A 263 3.31 10.87 17.68
N PRO A 264 2.06 10.70 18.17
CA PRO A 264 1.68 9.51 18.95
C PRO A 264 1.74 8.19 18.19
N THR A 265 1.73 8.24 16.85
CA THR A 265 1.66 7.07 15.97
C THR A 265 2.64 7.21 14.80
N GLN A 266 3.14 6.07 14.26
CA GLN A 266 4.15 6.08 13.20
C GLN A 266 3.67 6.77 11.92
N VAL A 267 4.57 7.51 11.27
CA VAL A 267 4.28 8.17 9.99
C VAL A 267 4.29 7.16 8.84
N ALA A 268 3.20 7.15 8.07
CA ALA A 268 2.96 6.22 6.97
C ALA A 268 3.27 6.82 5.59
N ASP A 269 2.78 8.04 5.34
CA ASP A 269 3.03 8.87 4.16
C ASP A 269 3.04 10.35 4.55
N LEU A 270 3.55 11.21 3.68
CA LEU A 270 3.63 12.66 3.87
C LEU A 270 3.61 13.42 2.54
N THR A 271 2.97 14.59 2.54
CA THR A 271 2.91 15.52 1.41
C THR A 271 2.98 16.96 1.91
N GLU A 272 3.42 17.87 1.03
CA GLU A 272 3.15 19.29 1.20
C GLU A 272 1.72 19.61 0.71
N HIS A 273 1.04 20.49 1.45
CA HIS A 273 -0.22 21.10 1.06
C HIS A 273 -0.33 22.50 1.67
N GLN A 274 -0.52 23.52 0.82
CA GLN A 274 -0.76 24.91 1.23
C GLN A 274 0.27 25.47 2.23
N GLY A 275 1.55 25.17 2.00
CA GLY A 275 2.66 25.67 2.81
C GLY A 275 2.82 24.94 4.15
N ARG A 276 2.23 23.76 4.31
CA ARG A 276 2.37 22.89 5.48
C ARG A 276 2.70 21.47 5.05
N LEU A 277 3.34 20.71 5.93
CA LEU A 277 3.39 19.25 5.80
C LEU A 277 2.14 18.65 6.42
N TYR A 278 1.59 17.67 5.71
CA TYR A 278 0.58 16.76 6.24
C TYR A 278 1.16 15.37 6.23
N VAL A 279 0.85 14.60 7.27
CA VAL A 279 1.26 13.21 7.38
C VAL A 279 0.06 12.32 7.67
N SER A 280 0.06 11.13 7.07
CA SER A 280 -0.84 10.06 7.44
C SER A 280 -0.12 9.10 8.40
N THR A 281 -0.83 8.53 9.37
CA THR A 281 -0.22 7.63 10.37
C THR A 281 -0.85 6.24 10.42
N TRP A 282 -0.13 5.29 11.01
CA TRP A 282 -0.63 3.94 11.32
C TRP A 282 -0.82 3.76 12.83
N PRO A 283 -1.90 3.09 13.27
CA PRO A 283 -2.24 2.97 14.67
C PRO A 283 -1.28 2.04 15.40
N LYS A 284 -1.16 2.20 16.72
CA LYS A 284 -0.31 1.32 17.55
C LYS A 284 -0.76 -0.15 17.48
N ALA A 285 -2.07 -0.36 17.49
CA ALA A 285 -2.67 -1.69 17.46
C ALA A 285 -2.49 -2.45 16.13
N ILE A 286 -1.88 -1.83 15.11
CA ILE A 286 -1.39 -2.57 13.94
C ILE A 286 -0.20 -3.49 14.27
N VAL A 287 0.46 -3.26 15.41
CA VAL A 287 1.46 -4.18 15.93
C VAL A 287 0.78 -5.19 16.86
N ASP A 288 -0.14 -4.75 17.73
CA ASP A 288 -0.85 -5.64 18.67
C ASP A 288 -1.76 -6.68 17.98
N GLY A 289 -2.54 -6.26 16.98
CA GLY A 289 -3.43 -7.15 16.22
C GLY A 289 -2.70 -8.15 15.35
N ALA A 290 -1.41 -7.93 15.10
CA ALA A 290 -0.53 -8.86 14.39
C ALA A 290 -0.17 -10.07 15.30
N VAL A 291 -0.28 -9.92 16.63
CA VAL A 291 0.08 -10.97 17.61
C VAL A 291 -1.13 -11.86 17.99
N ALA A 292 -2.36 -11.41 17.77
CA ALA A 292 -3.57 -12.11 18.16
C ALA A 292 -3.92 -13.28 17.21
N ARG A 293 -4.15 -14.49 17.74
CA ARG A 293 -4.47 -15.68 16.95
C ARG A 293 -5.97 -15.80 16.68
N ILE A 294 -6.35 -15.99 15.41
CA ILE A 294 -7.70 -16.40 15.02
C ILE A 294 -7.81 -17.94 15.20
N PRO A 295 -8.79 -18.46 15.94
CA PRO A 295 -8.94 -19.90 16.13
C PRO A 295 -9.49 -20.59 14.88
N ASP A 296 -8.99 -21.78 14.56
CA ASP A 296 -9.48 -22.59 13.42
C ASP A 296 -10.91 -23.14 13.69
N HIS A 297 -11.19 -23.45 14.96
CA HIS A 297 -12.47 -23.93 15.46
C HIS A 297 -12.75 -23.33 16.84
N VAL A 298 -14.02 -22.97 17.09
CA VAL A 298 -14.45 -22.51 18.41
C VAL A 298 -14.95 -23.69 19.25
N ASP A 299 -14.26 -24.02 20.34
CA ASP A 299 -14.75 -25.00 21.33
C ASP A 299 -15.83 -24.35 22.21
N PRO A 300 -17.11 -24.78 22.13
CA PRO A 300 -18.19 -24.20 22.92
C PRO A 300 -18.07 -24.48 24.43
N ALA A 301 -17.20 -25.40 24.85
CA ALA A 301 -16.93 -25.70 26.27
C ALA A 301 -15.81 -24.84 26.88
N ALA A 302 -15.05 -24.10 26.06
CA ALA A 302 -13.99 -23.23 26.55
C ALA A 302 -14.59 -21.97 27.23
N ALA A 303 -14.11 -21.67 28.44
CA ALA A 303 -14.50 -20.44 29.12
C ALA A 303 -14.04 -19.22 28.29
N PRO A 304 -14.91 -18.21 28.07
CA PRO A 304 -14.52 -17.02 27.33
C PRO A 304 -13.40 -16.28 28.10
N PRO A 305 -12.31 -15.88 27.42
CA PRO A 305 -11.32 -14.99 28.03
C PRO A 305 -11.98 -13.69 28.51
N ALA A 306 -11.38 -13.07 29.52
CA ALA A 306 -11.85 -11.78 30.01
C ALA A 306 -11.78 -10.72 28.90
N ALA A 307 -12.89 -10.04 28.63
CA ALA A 307 -12.92 -8.95 27.67
C ALA A 307 -11.95 -7.84 28.12
N HIS A 308 -11.09 -7.39 27.21
CA HIS A 308 -10.26 -6.22 27.43
C HIS A 308 -11.07 -4.94 27.24
N SER A 309 -10.79 -3.92 28.05
CA SER A 309 -11.44 -2.60 28.00
C SER A 309 -11.44 -2.01 26.58
N THR A 310 -12.61 -1.57 26.11
CA THR A 310 -12.83 -1.04 24.75
C THR A 310 -13.08 0.47 24.70
N ASP A 311 -13.14 1.13 25.86
CA ASP A 311 -13.57 2.52 25.99
C ASP A 311 -12.39 3.43 26.35
N SER A 312 -11.58 3.78 25.35
CA SER A 312 -10.88 5.07 25.39
C SER A 312 -11.50 6.01 24.36
N ALA A 313 -11.99 7.16 24.82
CA ALA A 313 -12.34 8.29 23.95
C ALA A 313 -11.09 8.93 23.30
N ASP A 314 -9.90 8.49 23.71
CA ASP A 314 -8.62 8.91 23.17
C ASP A 314 -8.43 8.35 21.74
N THR A 315 -8.30 9.26 20.77
CA THR A 315 -8.08 8.97 19.36
C THR A 315 -6.61 9.06 18.96
N THR A 316 -5.71 9.41 19.89
CA THR A 316 -4.30 9.67 19.57
C THR A 316 -3.56 8.42 19.07
N ASP A 317 -3.99 7.23 19.50
CA ASP A 317 -3.43 5.95 19.09
C ASP A 317 -4.00 5.41 17.76
N LEU A 318 -4.97 6.13 17.16
CA LEU A 318 -5.58 5.77 15.88
C LEU A 318 -4.79 6.32 14.69
N ALA A 319 -4.97 5.67 13.54
CA ALA A 319 -4.61 6.23 12.24
C ALA A 319 -5.21 7.63 12.06
N SER A 320 -4.37 8.59 11.70
CA SER A 320 -4.74 10.00 11.71
C SER A 320 -4.05 10.80 10.61
N ILE A 321 -4.63 11.96 10.28
CA ILE A 321 -3.96 13.01 9.51
C ILE A 321 -3.48 14.07 10.50
N TRP A 322 -2.17 14.35 10.48
CA TRP A 322 -1.55 15.40 11.27
C TRP A 322 -1.01 16.50 10.36
N MET A 323 -1.20 17.75 10.80
CA MET A 323 -0.81 18.97 10.10
C MET A 323 0.31 19.68 10.86
N SER A 324 1.38 20.03 10.17
CA SER A 324 2.51 20.78 10.73
C SER A 324 2.19 22.27 10.92
N PRO A 325 3.01 23.02 11.68
CA PRO A 325 3.13 24.47 11.54
C PRO A 325 3.44 24.91 10.10
N PRO A 326 3.23 26.20 9.72
CA PRO A 326 3.61 26.68 8.39
C PRO A 326 5.10 26.51 8.13
N LEU A 327 5.46 26.01 6.95
CA LEU A 327 6.85 25.84 6.51
C LEU A 327 7.62 27.18 6.33
N ALA A 328 6.89 28.30 6.32
CA ALA A 328 7.45 29.64 6.21
C ALA A 328 7.38 30.43 7.55
N ALA A 329 7.04 29.78 8.66
CA ALA A 329 7.05 30.41 9.98
C ALA A 329 8.50 30.52 10.50
N GLY A 330 9.23 31.53 10.03
CA GLY A 330 10.62 31.78 10.45
C GLY A 330 11.65 31.28 9.44
N ALA A 331 12.54 30.36 9.87
CA ALA A 331 13.54 29.77 8.97
C ALA A 331 12.87 28.87 7.91
N PRO A 332 13.46 28.67 6.71
CA PRO A 332 12.86 27.82 5.69
C PRO A 332 12.67 26.38 6.17
N GLY A 333 11.43 25.90 6.12
CA GLY A 333 11.05 24.56 6.54
C GLY A 333 10.82 24.45 8.05
N LEU A 334 10.57 23.23 8.52
CA LEU A 334 10.41 22.95 9.94
C LEU A 334 11.77 22.84 10.66
N ASN A 335 11.75 23.04 11.96
CA ASN A 335 12.90 22.97 12.85
C ASN A 335 12.52 22.25 14.18
N PRO A 336 13.50 21.93 15.05
CA PRO A 336 13.23 21.21 16.30
C PRO A 336 12.14 21.81 17.19
N THR A 337 11.97 23.14 17.17
CA THR A 337 10.97 23.81 18.01
C THR A 337 9.53 23.56 17.52
N ASP A 338 9.37 23.07 16.29
CA ASP A 338 8.07 22.70 15.72
C ASP A 338 7.59 21.31 16.16
N ALA A 339 8.46 20.49 16.76
CA ALA A 339 8.21 19.07 16.97
C ALA A 339 6.92 18.79 17.76
N GLY A 340 6.62 19.59 18.78
CA GLY A 340 5.41 19.47 19.60
C GLY A 340 4.19 20.25 19.09
N ASN A 341 4.27 20.92 17.94
CA ASN A 341 3.25 21.88 17.47
C ASN A 341 2.44 21.37 16.28
N TRP A 342 2.26 20.05 16.18
CA TRP A 342 1.45 19.41 15.15
C TRP A 342 0.01 19.25 15.61
N THR A 343 -0.94 19.42 14.69
CA THR A 343 -2.38 19.35 14.98
C THR A 343 -2.99 18.14 14.29
N GLN A 344 -3.71 17.29 15.03
CA GLN A 344 -4.56 16.25 14.45
C GLN A 344 -5.78 16.91 13.80
N VAL A 345 -6.01 16.65 12.52
CA VAL A 345 -7.13 17.25 11.75
C VAL A 345 -8.13 16.20 11.25
N TRP A 346 -7.82 14.92 11.43
CA TRP A 346 -8.71 13.79 11.14
C TRP A 346 -8.19 12.53 11.82
N SER A 347 -9.08 11.62 12.21
CA SER A 347 -8.77 10.28 12.73
C SER A 347 -9.70 9.21 12.17
N ALA A 348 -9.30 7.94 12.22
CA ALA A 348 -10.14 6.82 11.81
C ALA A 348 -11.50 6.77 12.52
N ALA A 349 -11.62 7.33 13.72
CA ALA A 349 -12.88 7.44 14.45
C ALA A 349 -13.91 8.37 13.78
N ASP A 350 -13.48 9.24 12.87
CA ASP A 350 -14.38 10.14 12.13
C ASP A 350 -15.11 9.42 10.98
N TYR A 351 -14.80 8.13 10.74
CA TYR A 351 -15.40 7.34 9.68
C TYR A 351 -15.78 5.91 10.09
N GLU A 352 -14.93 5.19 10.83
CA GLU A 352 -15.19 3.82 11.27
C GLU A 352 -15.97 3.79 12.59
N PRO A 353 -17.24 3.35 12.58
CA PRO A 353 -18.08 3.34 13.77
C PRO A 353 -17.72 2.25 14.78
N ASP A 354 -17.07 1.16 14.37
CA ASP A 354 -16.70 0.08 15.28
C ASP A 354 -15.43 0.45 16.10
N PRO A 355 -15.51 0.46 17.44
CA PRO A 355 -14.41 0.91 18.30
C PRO A 355 -13.19 -0.01 18.27
N VAL A 356 -13.35 -1.27 17.84
CA VAL A 356 -12.26 -2.23 17.73
C VAL A 356 -11.66 -2.19 16.32
N VAL A 357 -12.49 -2.22 15.27
CA VAL A 357 -12.01 -2.20 13.89
C VAL A 357 -11.23 -0.91 13.59
N ARG A 358 -11.66 0.26 14.09
CA ARG A 358 -10.94 1.52 13.87
C ARG A 358 -9.51 1.53 14.39
N ARG A 359 -9.18 0.66 15.37
CA ARG A 359 -7.81 0.51 15.90
C ARG A 359 -6.89 -0.26 14.94
N ALA A 360 -7.45 -0.99 13.98
CA ALA A 360 -6.71 -1.69 12.92
C ALA A 360 -6.70 -0.91 11.58
N TYR A 361 -7.38 0.24 11.50
CA TYR A 361 -7.34 1.10 10.31
C TYR A 361 -5.94 1.68 10.12
N ALA A 362 -5.31 1.47 8.97
CA ALA A 362 -4.12 2.20 8.56
C ALA A 362 -4.49 3.26 7.52
N LEU A 363 -3.59 4.23 7.32
CA LEU A 363 -3.68 5.17 6.20
C LEU A 363 -2.58 4.93 5.17
N GLY A 364 -2.90 5.22 3.92
CA GLY A 364 -2.02 5.06 2.78
C GLY A 364 -1.62 6.39 2.15
N GLY A 365 -1.69 6.40 0.83
CA GLY A 365 -1.25 7.49 -0.03
C GLY A 365 -1.91 8.83 0.31
N LEU A 366 -1.10 9.88 0.25
CA LEU A 366 -1.49 11.26 0.56
C LEU A 366 -1.02 12.19 -0.58
N ALA A 367 -1.89 13.10 -1.04
CA ALA A 367 -1.52 14.06 -2.10
C ALA A 367 -2.31 15.37 -2.03
N SER A 368 -1.65 16.48 -2.34
CA SER A 368 -2.30 17.78 -2.59
C SER A 368 -2.78 17.85 -4.05
N TYR A 369 -4.09 17.99 -4.27
CA TYR A 369 -4.67 18.05 -5.61
C TYR A 369 -5.88 18.98 -5.66
N GLY A 370 -5.91 19.90 -6.64
CA GLY A 370 -7.03 20.82 -6.83
C GLY A 370 -7.28 21.75 -5.63
N GLY A 371 -6.22 22.12 -4.90
CA GLY A 371 -6.33 22.92 -3.69
C GLY A 371 -6.92 22.18 -2.48
N ARG A 372 -7.00 20.84 -2.54
CA ARG A 372 -7.49 19.98 -1.44
C ARG A 372 -6.50 18.86 -1.13
N LEU A 373 -6.43 18.45 0.12
CA LEU A 373 -5.68 17.28 0.54
C LEU A 373 -6.50 16.02 0.25
N HIS A 374 -5.92 15.01 -0.38
CA HIS A 374 -6.56 13.71 -0.63
C HIS A 374 -5.78 12.63 0.09
N TRP A 375 -6.48 11.68 0.72
CA TRP A 375 -5.88 10.51 1.35
C TRP A 375 -6.77 9.29 1.20
N GLY A 376 -6.18 8.11 1.36
CA GLY A 376 -6.94 6.86 1.43
C GLY A 376 -6.52 5.97 2.59
N THR A 377 -7.37 5.00 2.91
CA THR A 377 -7.10 4.03 3.99
C THR A 377 -6.34 2.80 3.48
N MET A 378 -5.89 1.98 4.42
CA MET A 378 -5.27 0.70 4.20
C MET A 378 -5.77 -0.31 5.24
N HIS A 379 -6.15 -1.50 4.79
CA HIS A 379 -6.68 -2.56 5.65
C HIS A 379 -5.85 -3.84 5.52
N VAL A 380 -4.98 -4.09 6.49
CA VAL A 380 -4.15 -5.30 6.45
C VAL A 380 -5.08 -6.51 6.53
N PRO A 381 -4.97 -7.49 5.60
CA PRO A 381 -5.83 -8.67 5.59
C PRO A 381 -5.94 -9.29 6.98
N LEU A 382 -7.17 -9.60 7.40
CA LEU A 382 -7.50 -10.30 8.66
C LEU A 382 -7.04 -9.63 9.97
N GLN A 383 -6.34 -8.50 9.92
CA GLN A 383 -5.80 -7.88 11.13
C GLN A 383 -6.90 -7.34 12.06
N ALA A 384 -7.93 -6.72 11.49
CA ALA A 384 -9.10 -6.30 12.25
C ALA A 384 -9.83 -7.50 12.86
N THR A 385 -9.89 -8.63 12.15
CA THR A 385 -10.46 -9.88 12.66
C THR A 385 -9.70 -10.40 13.86
N ALA A 386 -8.37 -10.48 13.77
CA ALA A 386 -7.50 -10.95 14.85
C ALA A 386 -7.67 -10.09 16.11
N LEU A 387 -7.66 -8.76 15.96
CA LEU A 387 -7.90 -7.84 17.06
C LEU A 387 -9.32 -8.02 17.63
N HIS A 388 -10.35 -8.11 16.78
CA HIS A 388 -11.72 -8.30 17.23
C HIS A 388 -11.93 -9.61 17.98
N VAL A 389 -11.33 -10.71 17.52
CA VAL A 389 -11.38 -12.01 18.21
C VAL A 389 -10.70 -11.94 19.58
N SER A 390 -9.60 -11.19 19.72
CA SER A 390 -8.94 -11.00 21.02
C SER A 390 -9.77 -10.21 22.03
N VAL A 391 -10.56 -9.24 21.55
CA VAL A 391 -11.40 -8.37 22.39
C VAL A 391 -12.75 -9.02 22.69
N TYR A 392 -13.38 -9.59 21.67
CA TYR A 392 -14.66 -10.28 21.72
C TYR A 392 -14.51 -11.71 21.15
N PRO A 393 -14.05 -12.66 21.98
CA PRO A 393 -13.88 -14.05 21.56
C PRO A 393 -15.20 -14.66 21.08
N PRO A 394 -15.26 -15.24 19.86
CA PRO A 394 -16.47 -15.86 19.34
C PRO A 394 -16.83 -17.11 20.15
N ARG A 395 -18.12 -17.36 20.38
CA ARG A 395 -18.65 -18.52 21.13
C ARG A 395 -19.15 -19.66 20.22
N SER A 396 -19.17 -19.44 18.91
CA SER A 396 -19.53 -20.45 17.92
C SER A 396 -18.82 -20.20 16.58
N GLN A 397 -18.78 -21.23 15.74
CA GLN A 397 -18.22 -21.10 14.38
C GLN A 397 -18.98 -20.05 13.54
N ALA A 398 -20.29 -19.95 13.71
CA ALA A 398 -21.10 -18.94 13.02
C ALA A 398 -20.73 -17.51 13.44
N GLN A 399 -20.44 -17.29 14.73
CA GLN A 399 -19.96 -15.99 15.22
C GLN A 399 -18.55 -15.66 14.72
N LEU A 400 -17.66 -16.66 14.62
CA LEU A 400 -16.34 -16.49 14.03
C LEU A 400 -16.47 -16.09 12.55
N GLN A 401 -17.28 -16.80 11.77
CA GLN A 401 -17.53 -16.47 10.36
C GLN A 401 -18.12 -15.07 10.19
N ALA A 402 -19.11 -14.70 11.01
CA ALA A 402 -19.67 -13.34 11.01
C ALA A 402 -18.61 -12.28 11.37
N THR A 403 -17.71 -12.57 12.30
CA THR A 403 -16.61 -11.67 12.67
C THR A 403 -15.63 -11.50 11.52
N VAL A 404 -15.21 -12.60 10.88
CA VAL A 404 -14.35 -12.55 9.69
C VAL A 404 -15.00 -11.67 8.62
N GLN A 405 -16.26 -11.93 8.28
CA GLN A 405 -16.98 -11.18 7.25
C GLN A 405 -17.12 -9.69 7.58
N ASN A 406 -17.57 -9.37 8.80
CA ASN A 406 -17.94 -8.00 9.18
C ASN A 406 -16.76 -7.11 9.58
N THR A 407 -15.56 -7.68 9.72
CA THR A 407 -14.32 -6.92 9.99
C THR A 407 -13.51 -6.58 8.73
N GLN A 408 -13.84 -7.16 7.57
CA GLN A 408 -13.16 -6.80 6.32
C GLN A 408 -13.56 -5.40 5.85
N ARG A 409 -12.61 -4.70 5.24
CA ARG A 409 -12.78 -3.35 4.69
C ARG A 409 -11.96 -3.22 3.40
N ALA A 410 -12.58 -2.72 2.34
CA ALA A 410 -11.86 -2.14 1.22
C ALA A 410 -11.45 -0.69 1.55
N PHE A 411 -10.46 -0.13 0.85
CA PHE A 411 -10.02 1.22 1.19
C PHE A 411 -11.08 2.29 0.89
N ALA A 412 -11.16 3.31 1.73
CA ALA A 412 -11.92 4.53 1.48
C ALA A 412 -10.99 5.63 0.95
N VAL A 413 -11.56 6.61 0.24
CA VAL A 413 -10.86 7.80 -0.26
C VAL A 413 -11.57 9.04 0.26
N PHE A 414 -10.80 9.97 0.80
CA PHE A 414 -11.29 11.22 1.38
C PHE A 414 -10.60 12.40 0.72
N ARG A 415 -11.23 13.58 0.85
CA ARG A 415 -10.56 14.85 0.63
C ARG A 415 -10.93 15.87 1.69
N GLY A 416 -9.98 16.74 2.01
CA GLY A 416 -10.08 17.79 3.00
C GLY A 416 -9.83 19.18 2.41
N GLN A 417 -10.51 20.17 2.93
CA GLN A 417 -10.34 21.59 2.63
C GLN A 417 -10.29 22.38 3.94
N ASP A 418 -9.42 23.39 4.02
CA ASP A 418 -9.27 24.27 5.19
C ASP A 418 -9.07 23.49 6.51
N LEU A 419 -8.26 22.42 6.45
CA LEU A 419 -8.00 21.55 7.60
C LEU A 419 -7.37 22.33 8.76
N GLY A 420 -7.93 22.18 9.96
CA GLY A 420 -7.57 22.95 11.16
C GLY A 420 -8.08 24.40 11.16
N GLY A 421 -8.88 24.80 10.16
CA GLY A 421 -9.48 26.13 10.03
C GLY A 421 -10.95 26.20 10.43
N ALA A 422 -11.52 27.40 10.40
CA ALA A 422 -12.93 27.63 10.76
C ALA A 422 -13.93 27.13 9.70
N HIS A 423 -13.47 26.84 8.49
CA HIS A 423 -14.26 26.31 7.39
C HIS A 423 -13.81 24.91 6.98
N GLU A 424 -13.24 24.16 7.92
CA GLU A 424 -12.82 22.78 7.71
C GLU A 424 -13.96 21.96 7.11
N ARG A 425 -13.64 21.23 6.03
CA ARG A 425 -14.58 20.32 5.38
C ARG A 425 -13.87 19.07 4.92
N ILE A 426 -14.37 17.93 5.37
CA ILE A 426 -13.92 16.61 4.95
C ILE A 426 -15.06 15.92 4.20
N GLU A 427 -14.76 15.40 3.03
CA GLU A 427 -15.71 14.68 2.17
C GLU A 427 -15.20 13.27 1.90
N THR A 428 -16.08 12.28 2.08
CA THR A 428 -15.83 10.91 1.62
C THR A 428 -16.12 10.83 0.13
N LEU A 429 -15.10 10.55 -0.67
CA LEU A 429 -15.22 10.39 -2.12
C LEU A 429 -15.72 8.99 -2.46
N TYR A 430 -15.04 8.00 -1.88
CA TYR A 430 -15.33 6.58 -2.02
C TYR A 430 -15.33 5.93 -0.64
N GLY A 431 -16.39 5.22 -0.29
CA GLY A 431 -16.60 4.67 1.06
C GLY A 431 -18.01 4.15 1.23
N GLU A 432 -18.48 4.00 2.47
CA GLU A 432 -19.83 3.57 2.81
C GLU A 432 -20.52 4.58 3.71
N SER A 433 -21.84 4.72 3.59
CA SER A 433 -22.66 5.54 4.51
C SER A 433 -22.95 4.82 5.84
N ALA A 434 -22.78 3.50 5.87
CA ALA A 434 -22.88 2.67 7.05
C ALA A 434 -21.91 1.49 6.96
N LEU A 435 -21.29 1.12 8.07
CA LEU A 435 -20.38 -0.02 8.17
C LEU A 435 -20.88 -0.99 9.25
N PRO A 436 -20.59 -2.30 9.15
CA PRO A 436 -20.87 -3.23 10.24
C PRO A 436 -20.10 -2.85 11.49
N ALA A 437 -20.81 -2.68 12.60
CA ALA A 437 -20.24 -2.49 13.94
C ALA A 437 -20.80 -3.54 14.90
N TYR A 438 -19.95 -3.99 15.83
CA TYR A 438 -20.31 -4.97 16.83
C TYR A 438 -20.82 -4.28 18.11
N ASP A 439 -22.05 -4.59 18.49
CA ASP A 439 -22.59 -4.25 19.80
C ASP A 439 -22.42 -5.45 20.73
N PRO A 440 -21.50 -5.41 21.72
CA PRO A 440 -21.31 -6.50 22.67
C PRO A 440 -22.47 -6.66 23.66
N ALA A 441 -23.29 -5.64 23.89
CA ALA A 441 -24.42 -5.67 24.82
C ALA A 441 -25.69 -6.28 24.19
N ALA A 442 -25.78 -6.28 22.86
CA ALA A 442 -26.88 -6.88 22.13
C ALA A 442 -27.11 -8.36 22.50
N ASN A 443 -28.34 -8.84 22.28
CA ASN A 443 -28.73 -10.24 22.53
C ASN A 443 -28.37 -10.72 23.96
N ASN A 444 -28.63 -9.91 24.98
CA ASN A 444 -28.30 -10.20 26.39
C ASN A 444 -26.81 -10.47 26.62
N GLY A 445 -25.93 -9.67 26.02
CA GLY A 445 -24.48 -9.81 26.17
C GLY A 445 -23.86 -10.97 25.37
N VAL A 446 -24.60 -11.52 24.40
CA VAL A 446 -24.06 -12.44 23.38
C VAL A 446 -23.37 -11.66 22.25
N GLY A 447 -23.83 -10.43 22.03
CA GLY A 447 -23.36 -9.51 21.01
C GLY A 447 -24.02 -9.72 19.64
N ALA A 448 -23.97 -8.68 18.82
CA ALA A 448 -24.53 -8.66 17.47
C ALA A 448 -23.78 -7.68 16.56
N TRP A 449 -23.66 -8.04 15.29
CA TRP A 449 -23.27 -7.11 14.24
C TRP A 449 -24.50 -6.38 13.71
N ALA A 450 -24.41 -5.07 13.55
CA ALA A 450 -25.44 -4.26 12.90
C ALA A 450 -24.80 -3.16 12.04
N PRO A 451 -25.47 -2.70 10.97
CA PRO A 451 -25.03 -1.50 10.26
C PRO A 451 -25.08 -0.29 11.19
N ALA A 452 -23.96 0.42 11.30
CA ALA A 452 -23.84 1.68 12.03
C ALA A 452 -23.46 2.81 11.05
N PRO A 453 -24.06 4.00 11.16
CA PRO A 453 -23.79 5.11 10.26
C PRO A 453 -22.35 5.61 10.41
N THR A 454 -21.70 5.94 9.30
CA THR A 454 -20.35 6.53 9.26
C THR A 454 -20.39 8.07 9.38
N GLY A 455 -21.58 8.66 9.48
CA GLY A 455 -21.77 10.13 9.54
C GLY A 455 -21.59 10.85 8.20
N THR A 456 -21.34 10.13 7.11
CA THR A 456 -21.06 10.67 5.78
C THR A 456 -21.84 9.93 4.70
N THR A 457 -21.90 10.51 3.50
CA THR A 457 -22.41 9.84 2.30
C THR A 457 -21.37 9.99 1.20
N PRO A 458 -20.84 8.87 0.66
CA PRO A 458 -19.83 8.90 -0.39
C PRO A 458 -20.32 9.66 -1.62
N LEU A 459 -19.46 10.53 -2.17
CA LEU A 459 -19.83 11.37 -3.32
C LEU A 459 -19.88 10.61 -4.64
N TYR A 460 -19.02 9.60 -4.82
CA TYR A 460 -18.78 9.00 -6.13
C TYR A 460 -19.00 7.49 -6.19
N GLY A 461 -18.77 6.74 -5.11
CA GLY A 461 -18.98 5.30 -5.11
C GLY A 461 -18.60 4.60 -3.82
N ALA A 462 -18.68 3.28 -3.84
CA ALA A 462 -18.29 2.42 -2.73
C ALA A 462 -16.78 2.43 -2.48
N SER A 463 -16.39 1.93 -1.31
CA SER A 463 -14.98 1.65 -0.98
C SER A 463 -14.32 0.72 -2.02
N GLY A 464 -12.98 0.77 -2.12
CA GLY A 464 -12.18 -0.01 -3.06
C GLY A 464 -12.43 0.32 -4.55
N PHE A 465 -13.03 1.48 -4.82
CA PHE A 465 -13.61 1.81 -6.13
C PHE A 465 -14.66 0.79 -6.61
N GLY A 466 -15.33 0.11 -5.68
CA GLY A 466 -16.34 -0.91 -5.94
C GLY A 466 -15.82 -2.35 -5.90
N ASP A 467 -14.50 -2.56 -5.72
CA ASP A 467 -13.93 -3.89 -5.50
C ASP A 467 -13.60 -4.12 -4.01
N PRO A 468 -14.25 -5.09 -3.34
CA PRO A 468 -14.01 -5.38 -1.93
C PRO A 468 -12.60 -5.93 -1.62
N PHE A 469 -11.87 -6.43 -2.62
CA PHE A 469 -10.51 -6.94 -2.47
C PHE A 469 -9.44 -5.86 -2.63
N ASN A 470 -9.84 -4.64 -2.96
CA ASN A 470 -8.94 -3.52 -3.07
C ASN A 470 -8.73 -2.89 -1.69
N LEU A 471 -7.70 -3.36 -0.99
CA LEU A 471 -7.55 -3.11 0.46
C LEU A 471 -6.72 -1.88 0.79
N TYR A 472 -5.82 -1.45 -0.11
CA TYR A 472 -4.92 -0.31 0.12
C TYR A 472 -5.05 0.75 -0.96
N ALA A 473 -5.25 2.01 -0.56
CA ALA A 473 -4.81 3.15 -1.37
C ALA A 473 -3.30 3.35 -1.13
N TRP A 474 -2.45 2.57 -1.79
CA TRP A 474 -1.04 2.44 -1.40
C TRP A 474 -0.20 3.69 -1.64
N LYS A 475 -0.38 4.31 -2.82
CA LYS A 475 0.32 5.54 -3.17
C LYS A 475 -0.58 6.49 -3.95
N MET A 476 -0.38 7.78 -3.73
CA MET A 476 -0.98 8.84 -4.52
C MET A 476 0.10 9.72 -5.13
N ALA A 477 -0.11 10.16 -6.36
CA ALA A 477 0.80 11.06 -7.06
C ALA A 477 0.04 11.94 -8.04
N VAL A 478 0.46 13.21 -8.18
CA VAL A 478 -0.13 14.12 -9.16
C VAL A 478 0.79 14.22 -10.38
N ALA A 479 0.30 13.82 -11.54
CA ALA A 479 1.03 13.88 -12.81
C ALA A 479 0.14 14.46 -13.90
N GLY A 480 0.69 15.38 -14.72
CA GLY A 480 -0.04 15.94 -15.86
C GLY A 480 -1.40 16.59 -15.52
N GLY A 481 -1.54 17.12 -14.29
CA GLY A 481 -2.76 17.75 -13.80
C GLY A 481 -3.84 16.78 -13.31
N ARG A 482 -3.51 15.51 -13.07
CA ARG A 482 -4.41 14.48 -12.55
C ARG A 482 -3.85 13.88 -11.28
N LEU A 483 -4.72 13.51 -10.36
CA LEU A 483 -4.35 12.70 -9.19
C LEU A 483 -4.50 11.22 -9.56
N TYR A 484 -3.43 10.46 -9.38
CA TYR A 484 -3.42 9.01 -9.54
C TYR A 484 -3.40 8.32 -8.18
N VAL A 485 -4.15 7.23 -8.06
CA VAL A 485 -4.22 6.37 -6.88
C VAL A 485 -3.84 4.96 -7.31
N GLY A 486 -2.71 4.48 -6.81
CA GLY A 486 -2.25 3.11 -7.03
C GLY A 486 -2.61 2.26 -5.83
N THR A 487 -3.14 1.07 -6.11
CA THR A 487 -3.80 0.27 -5.08
C THR A 487 -3.06 -1.03 -4.77
N MET A 488 -3.58 -1.79 -3.80
CA MET A 488 -3.26 -3.20 -3.62
C MET A 488 -4.54 -4.01 -3.64
N ASP A 489 -4.58 -4.95 -4.56
CA ASP A 489 -5.65 -5.92 -4.72
C ASP A 489 -5.22 -7.26 -4.08
N PHE A 490 -6.06 -7.80 -3.20
CA PHE A 490 -5.79 -9.03 -2.48
C PHE A 490 -6.49 -10.26 -3.07
N ALA A 491 -7.27 -10.10 -4.14
CA ALA A 491 -8.14 -11.14 -4.68
C ALA A 491 -7.33 -12.39 -5.05
N TYR A 492 -6.23 -12.24 -5.80
CA TYR A 492 -5.43 -13.38 -6.25
C TYR A 492 -4.94 -14.27 -5.10
N ILE A 493 -4.42 -13.67 -4.02
CA ILE A 493 -3.97 -14.42 -2.85
C ILE A 493 -5.16 -15.03 -2.12
N SER A 494 -6.18 -14.22 -1.82
CA SER A 494 -7.32 -14.67 -1.00
C SER A 494 -8.16 -15.76 -1.66
N LEU A 495 -8.11 -15.84 -2.99
CA LEU A 495 -8.87 -16.78 -3.81
C LEU A 495 -7.98 -17.89 -4.38
N GLU A 496 -6.70 -17.96 -3.99
CA GLU A 496 -5.74 -18.97 -4.46
C GLU A 496 -5.66 -19.05 -6.01
N GLY A 497 -5.77 -17.91 -6.68
CA GLY A 497 -5.78 -17.81 -8.15
C GLY A 497 -7.08 -18.25 -8.82
N GLU A 498 -8.13 -18.58 -8.06
CA GLU A 498 -9.43 -19.04 -8.58
C GLU A 498 -10.53 -17.99 -8.44
N MET A 499 -10.92 -17.37 -9.56
CA MET A 499 -12.03 -16.43 -9.56
C MET A 499 -13.39 -17.13 -9.32
N PRO A 500 -14.18 -16.73 -8.31
CA PRO A 500 -15.49 -17.32 -8.09
C PRO A 500 -16.44 -16.97 -9.25
N THR A 501 -17.27 -17.92 -9.67
CA THR A 501 -18.33 -17.65 -10.63
C THR A 501 -19.34 -16.69 -10.01
N SER A 502 -19.52 -15.49 -10.59
CA SER A 502 -20.51 -14.54 -10.10
C SER A 502 -21.92 -15.15 -10.09
N PRO A 503 -22.67 -15.05 -8.98
CA PRO A 503 -24.08 -15.42 -8.97
C PRO A 503 -24.85 -14.61 -10.02
N ALA A 504 -25.74 -15.27 -10.77
CA ALA A 504 -26.58 -14.58 -11.75
C ALA A 504 -27.42 -13.48 -11.06
N GLY A 505 -27.21 -12.22 -11.45
CA GLY A 505 -27.95 -11.07 -10.92
C GLY A 505 -27.28 -10.32 -9.76
N ALA A 506 -26.03 -10.63 -9.40
CA ALA A 506 -25.26 -9.82 -8.45
C ALA A 506 -25.01 -8.40 -9.01
N ALA A 507 -25.21 -7.38 -8.16
CA ALA A 507 -25.04 -5.97 -8.51
C ALA A 507 -23.57 -5.48 -8.41
N THR A 508 -22.64 -6.36 -8.03
CA THR A 508 -21.22 -6.08 -7.93
C THR A 508 -20.48 -6.64 -9.13
N SER A 509 -19.53 -5.87 -9.69
CA SER A 509 -18.59 -6.41 -10.67
C SER A 509 -17.82 -7.58 -10.05
N PRO A 510 -17.54 -8.66 -10.80
CA PRO A 510 -16.62 -9.70 -10.32
C PRO A 510 -15.26 -9.05 -10.00
N PRO A 511 -14.54 -9.56 -8.99
CA PRO A 511 -13.18 -9.09 -8.72
C PRO A 511 -12.30 -9.20 -9.98
N THR A 512 -11.28 -8.38 -10.06
CA THR A 512 -10.20 -8.55 -11.04
C THR A 512 -8.93 -8.96 -10.33
N PHE A 513 -8.05 -9.70 -11.02
CA PHE A 513 -6.72 -9.97 -10.47
C PHE A 513 -5.72 -8.92 -10.92
N GLY A 514 -4.87 -8.52 -9.98
CA GLY A 514 -3.82 -7.54 -10.18
C GLY A 514 -4.21 -6.18 -9.64
N ALA A 515 -3.21 -5.33 -9.45
CA ALA A 515 -3.35 -4.00 -8.89
C ALA A 515 -4.14 -3.09 -9.83
N ASP A 516 -4.77 -2.10 -9.22
CA ASP A 516 -5.39 -1.02 -9.96
C ASP A 516 -4.54 0.24 -9.96
N LEU A 517 -4.74 1.02 -11.02
CA LEU A 517 -4.41 2.43 -11.07
C LEU A 517 -5.65 3.20 -11.47
N TRP A 518 -6.04 4.14 -10.62
CA TRP A 518 -7.18 5.03 -10.83
C TRP A 518 -6.71 6.47 -11.00
N SER A 519 -7.43 7.28 -11.79
CA SER A 519 -7.15 8.71 -11.95
C SER A 519 -8.37 9.58 -11.69
N PHE A 520 -8.20 10.62 -10.87
CA PHE A 520 -9.12 11.76 -10.81
C PHE A 520 -8.70 12.76 -11.87
N ASP A 521 -9.40 12.75 -13.01
CA ASP A 521 -9.05 13.60 -14.16
C ASP A 521 -9.33 15.09 -13.91
N ALA A 522 -10.15 15.42 -12.90
CA ALA A 522 -10.35 16.76 -12.36
C ALA A 522 -10.78 16.70 -10.88
N PRO A 523 -10.55 17.74 -10.05
CA PRO A 523 -10.82 17.70 -8.60
C PRO A 523 -12.27 17.41 -8.19
N GLY A 524 -13.25 17.72 -9.05
CA GLY A 524 -14.68 17.54 -8.80
C GLY A 524 -15.31 16.37 -9.55
N ARG A 525 -14.52 15.52 -10.20
CA ARG A 525 -15.01 14.38 -11.01
C ARG A 525 -14.73 13.06 -10.28
N PRO A 526 -15.54 12.01 -10.51
CA PRO A 526 -15.21 10.67 -10.03
C PRO A 526 -13.91 10.17 -10.67
N ALA A 527 -13.25 9.23 -9.99
CA ALA A 527 -12.09 8.53 -10.52
C ALA A 527 -12.48 7.66 -11.72
N ARG A 528 -11.53 7.51 -12.65
CA ARG A 528 -11.59 6.63 -13.82
C ARG A 528 -10.50 5.57 -13.69
N ALA A 529 -10.83 4.33 -14.03
CA ALA A 529 -9.83 3.27 -14.13
C ALA A 529 -8.84 3.57 -15.27
N VAL A 530 -7.55 3.49 -14.95
CA VAL A 530 -6.45 3.51 -15.92
C VAL A 530 -6.05 2.08 -16.26
N ASP A 531 -5.93 1.23 -15.24
CA ASP A 531 -5.70 -0.21 -15.33
C ASP A 531 -6.31 -0.89 -14.10
N THR A 532 -6.87 -2.08 -14.26
CA THR A 532 -7.40 -2.93 -13.16
C THR A 532 -6.99 -4.40 -13.34
N GLY A 533 -5.89 -4.63 -14.04
CA GLY A 533 -5.43 -5.96 -14.45
C GLY A 533 -3.94 -6.18 -14.19
N GLY A 534 -3.37 -5.41 -13.27
CA GLY A 534 -1.94 -5.48 -12.94
C GLY A 534 -1.02 -5.12 -14.11
N PHE A 535 -1.49 -4.29 -15.05
CA PHE A 535 -0.76 -3.86 -16.25
C PHE A 535 -0.34 -5.01 -17.19
N GLY A 536 -1.24 -5.98 -17.35
CA GLY A 536 -1.03 -7.17 -18.19
C GLY A 536 -0.36 -8.33 -17.46
N ASN A 537 -0.04 -8.18 -16.18
CA ASN A 537 0.39 -9.26 -15.31
C ASN A 537 -0.52 -9.32 -14.06
N PRO A 538 -1.50 -10.25 -13.99
CA PRO A 538 -2.45 -10.33 -12.89
C PRO A 538 -1.80 -10.69 -11.54
N LEU A 539 -0.54 -11.13 -11.53
CA LEU A 539 0.22 -11.43 -10.31
C LEU A 539 0.80 -10.16 -9.65
N ASN A 540 0.80 -9.03 -10.36
CA ASN A 540 1.17 -7.74 -9.79
C ASN A 540 0.06 -7.26 -8.86
N GLN A 541 0.06 -7.70 -7.61
CA GLN A 541 -0.99 -7.39 -6.64
C GLN A 541 -1.03 -5.92 -6.19
N GLY A 542 0.04 -5.13 -6.38
CA GLY A 542 -0.01 -3.73 -5.96
C GLY A 542 0.90 -2.76 -6.71
N VAL A 543 0.43 -1.52 -6.85
CA VAL A 543 1.25 -0.36 -7.24
C VAL A 543 1.90 0.20 -5.98
N ARG A 544 3.09 -0.29 -5.65
CA ARG A 544 3.73 -0.05 -4.36
C ARG A 544 4.27 1.37 -4.21
N THR A 545 4.83 1.92 -5.26
CA THR A 545 5.50 3.23 -5.26
C THR A 545 5.35 3.91 -6.61
N MET A 546 5.46 5.23 -6.63
CA MET A 546 5.37 6.04 -7.84
C MET A 546 6.35 7.21 -7.80
N VAL A 547 6.92 7.54 -8.95
CA VAL A 547 7.64 8.80 -9.17
C VAL A 547 7.10 9.48 -10.42
N VAL A 548 7.01 10.80 -10.37
CA VAL A 548 6.45 11.66 -11.42
C VAL A 548 7.56 12.35 -12.18
N ASP A 549 7.47 12.34 -13.51
CA ASP A 549 8.27 13.16 -14.42
C ASP A 549 7.34 13.89 -15.40
N GLY A 550 6.95 15.11 -15.03
CA GLY A 550 5.97 15.92 -15.77
C GLY A 550 4.59 15.24 -15.83
N SER A 551 4.23 14.71 -17.00
CA SER A 551 2.99 13.95 -17.22
C SER A 551 3.18 12.44 -17.24
N THR A 552 4.40 11.97 -17.02
CA THR A 552 4.74 10.54 -16.96
C THR A 552 4.81 10.08 -15.50
N LEU A 553 4.31 8.88 -15.26
CA LEU A 553 4.49 8.14 -14.02
C LEU A 553 5.43 6.96 -14.25
N TYR A 554 6.29 6.72 -13.28
CA TYR A 554 7.04 5.48 -13.14
C TYR A 554 6.53 4.75 -11.91
N LEU A 555 6.03 3.54 -12.12
CA LEU A 555 5.40 2.72 -11.10
C LEU A 555 6.36 1.59 -10.70
N GLY A 556 6.50 1.40 -9.40
CA GLY A 556 7.11 0.20 -8.84
C GLY A 556 6.04 -0.78 -8.39
N MET A 557 6.05 -1.99 -8.93
CA MET A 557 5.03 -3.00 -8.67
C MET A 557 5.45 -3.94 -7.52
N ALA A 558 4.44 -4.51 -6.86
CA ALA A 558 4.54 -5.56 -5.85
C ALA A 558 3.98 -6.87 -6.39
N ASN A 559 4.76 -7.95 -6.36
CA ASN A 559 4.37 -9.27 -6.85
C ASN A 559 5.10 -10.37 -6.06
N PRO A 560 4.43 -11.07 -5.14
CA PRO A 560 5.05 -12.05 -4.25
C PRO A 560 5.08 -13.48 -4.80
N MET A 561 4.67 -13.73 -6.05
CA MET A 561 4.50 -15.08 -6.61
C MET A 561 5.85 -15.72 -6.99
N ASN A 562 6.68 -16.01 -5.98
CA ASN A 562 8.11 -16.30 -6.14
C ASN A 562 8.43 -17.61 -6.86
N LEU A 563 7.46 -18.48 -7.14
CA LEU A 563 7.64 -19.70 -7.94
C LEU A 563 7.19 -19.54 -9.41
N ARG A 564 6.54 -18.42 -9.77
CA ARG A 564 6.07 -18.16 -11.14
C ARG A 564 7.19 -17.69 -12.06
N THR A 565 8.01 -18.63 -12.53
CA THR A 565 9.25 -18.34 -13.29
C THR A 565 9.28 -18.89 -14.72
N ASP A 566 8.19 -19.50 -15.21
CA ASP A 566 8.10 -20.05 -16.58
C ASP A 566 8.53 -18.98 -17.62
N PRO A 567 9.61 -19.21 -18.38
CA PRO A 567 10.13 -18.21 -19.31
C PRO A 567 9.21 -17.96 -20.52
N THR A 568 8.23 -18.83 -20.77
CA THR A 568 7.33 -18.78 -21.94
C THR A 568 6.70 -17.39 -22.12
N PRO A 569 6.78 -16.78 -23.32
CA PRO A 569 6.18 -15.48 -23.58
C PRO A 569 4.67 -15.48 -23.31
N GLY A 570 4.20 -14.44 -22.62
CA GLY A 570 2.78 -14.27 -22.28
C GLY A 570 2.32 -15.02 -21.03
N VAL A 571 3.16 -15.87 -20.42
CA VAL A 571 2.86 -16.47 -19.12
C VAL A 571 3.14 -15.45 -18.01
N PRO A 572 2.18 -15.16 -17.11
CA PRO A 572 2.40 -14.29 -15.96
C PRO A 572 3.53 -14.80 -15.07
N LYS A 573 4.40 -13.89 -14.65
CA LYS A 573 5.62 -14.17 -13.89
C LYS A 573 5.67 -13.39 -12.57
N GLY A 574 6.26 -14.00 -11.56
CA GLY A 574 6.49 -13.43 -10.24
C GLY A 574 7.54 -12.33 -10.20
N GLY A 575 7.68 -11.68 -9.04
CA GLY A 575 8.71 -10.68 -8.79
C GLY A 575 8.41 -9.30 -9.36
N TRP A 576 9.16 -8.30 -8.87
CA TRP A 576 8.88 -6.90 -9.13
C TRP A 576 8.91 -6.53 -10.61
N GLU A 577 8.12 -5.51 -10.97
CA GLU A 577 8.12 -4.88 -12.29
C GLU A 577 8.26 -3.35 -12.13
N LEU A 578 8.95 -2.73 -13.08
CA LEU A 578 9.06 -1.28 -13.21
C LEU A 578 8.31 -0.86 -14.47
N ILE A 579 7.30 -0.01 -14.32
CA ILE A 579 6.36 0.32 -15.40
C ILE A 579 6.36 1.83 -15.64
N ARG A 580 6.30 2.22 -16.91
CA ARG A 580 6.07 3.61 -17.34
C ARG A 580 4.62 3.77 -17.78
N VAL A 581 3.95 4.78 -17.25
CA VAL A 581 2.63 5.23 -17.69
C VAL A 581 2.74 6.66 -18.20
N SER A 582 2.42 6.87 -19.47
CA SER A 582 2.53 8.19 -20.11
C SER A 582 1.24 8.59 -20.78
N ARG A 583 0.93 9.89 -20.73
CA ARG A 583 -0.15 10.47 -21.51
C ARG A 583 0.21 10.48 -23.01
N ARG A 584 -0.78 10.18 -23.87
CA ARG A 584 -0.68 10.39 -25.32
C ARG A 584 -1.01 11.82 -25.74
#